data_AF-A0A239QW02-F1
#
_entry.id   AF-A0A239QW02-F1
#
_cell.length_a   1.000
_cell.length_b   1.000
_cell.length_c   1.000
_cell.angle_alpha   90.00
_cell.angle_beta   90.00
_cell.angle_gamma   90.00
#
_symmetry.space_group_name_H-M   'P 1'
#
loop_
_entity.id
_entity.type
_entity.pdbx_description
1 polymer ?
#
loop_
_entity_poly.entity_id
_entity_poly.type
_entity_poly.pdbx_seq_one_letter_code
_entity_poly.pdbx_strand_id
1 'polypeptide(L)'
;MPERVSAVVPEELTRAIARGERDRAIEILLQCEADMRRSLRREVKPLHDAILGAPSGSRAPNGEWEGVLRSAHWSAAAAALMGCSTLAQAVRYYPLDPPDSVEIPTALFPEDLEAFATEWSARFHRNPKAWDRIRGLDAMFDWAHAGLIDPPLYDGAVLLLVCQPQHTSATGLLRFLEARPVLINSTFARIFDVDGVRGASPAQVDATRYVGERGVANFVIPQLIKKGYWDRRWVIDGIDRALARDLGAYQHRWWRQLRDQIAG
;
A
#
# COMPACT_ATOMS: atom_id res chain seq x y z
N MET A 1 29.08 -16.19 25.27
CA MET A 1 29.97 -15.27 24.53
C MET A 1 29.24 -14.88 23.27
N PRO A 2 28.93 -13.60 23.01
CA PRO A 2 28.27 -13.24 21.76
C PRO A 2 29.30 -13.41 20.64
N GLU A 3 28.98 -14.26 19.66
CA GLU A 3 29.75 -14.34 18.44
C GLU A 3 29.85 -12.93 17.85
N ARG A 4 31.08 -12.47 17.66
CA ARG A 4 31.36 -11.21 17.00
C ARG A 4 30.61 -11.24 15.68
N VAL A 5 29.80 -10.22 15.43
CA VAL A 5 29.43 -9.84 14.07
C VAL A 5 30.69 -9.98 13.23
N SER A 6 30.72 -10.91 12.28
CA SER A 6 31.84 -10.97 11.34
C SER A 6 31.87 -9.59 10.66
N ALA A 7 32.96 -8.83 10.80
CA ALA A 7 33.10 -7.48 10.25
C ALA A 7 32.81 -7.44 8.73
N VAL A 8 32.82 -8.60 8.08
CA VAL A 8 32.44 -8.84 6.69
C VAL A 8 30.97 -8.50 6.41
N VAL A 9 30.04 -8.79 7.32
CA VAL A 9 28.60 -8.60 7.08
C VAL A 9 28.22 -7.11 6.94
N PRO A 10 28.62 -6.21 7.86
CA PRO A 10 28.37 -4.79 7.69
C PRO A 10 29.01 -4.20 6.42
N GLU A 11 30.23 -4.64 6.08
CA GLU A 11 30.93 -4.19 4.86
C GLU A 11 30.21 -4.64 3.58
N GLU A 12 29.78 -5.90 3.52
CA GLU A 12 29.04 -6.44 2.38
C GLU A 12 27.68 -5.76 2.21
N LEU A 13 26.95 -5.53 3.31
CA LEU A 13 25.66 -4.84 3.27
C LEU A 13 25.83 -3.40 2.78
N THR A 14 26.82 -2.69 3.32
CA THR A 14 27.14 -1.31 2.90
C THR A 14 27.49 -1.25 1.42
N ARG A 15 28.29 -2.21 0.92
CA ARG A 15 28.65 -2.31 -0.50
C ARG A 15 27.44 -2.59 -1.39
N ALA A 16 26.55 -3.49 -0.98
CA ALA A 16 25.32 -3.78 -1.72
C ALA A 16 24.43 -2.53 -1.84
N ILE A 17 24.27 -1.77 -0.74
CA ILE A 17 23.52 -0.50 -0.74
C ILE A 17 24.19 0.52 -1.67
N ALA A 18 25.51 0.70 -1.54
CA ALA A 18 26.28 1.65 -2.36
C ALA A 18 26.17 1.38 -3.87
N ARG A 19 25.98 0.12 -4.27
CA ARG A 19 25.81 -0.29 -5.68
C ARG A 19 24.35 -0.32 -6.15
N GLY A 20 23.40 -0.15 -5.25
CA GLY A 20 21.97 -0.32 -5.54
C GLY A 20 21.56 -1.77 -5.76
N GLU A 21 22.23 -2.72 -5.13
CA GLU A 21 21.96 -4.16 -5.23
C GLU A 21 20.92 -4.58 -4.19
N ARG A 22 19.64 -4.27 -4.44
CA ARG A 22 18.53 -4.55 -3.51
C ARG A 22 18.45 -6.02 -3.09
N ASP A 23 18.43 -6.94 -4.05
CA ASP A 23 18.25 -8.36 -3.75
C ASP A 23 19.43 -8.91 -2.94
N ARG A 24 20.64 -8.46 -3.26
CA ARG A 24 21.84 -8.80 -2.48
C ARG A 24 21.75 -8.28 -1.05
N ALA A 25 21.26 -7.06 -0.84
CA ALA A 25 21.05 -6.51 0.50
C ALA A 25 20.03 -7.36 1.29
N ILE A 26 18.95 -7.81 0.66
CA ILE A 26 17.96 -8.71 1.27
C ILE A 26 18.60 -10.06 1.62
N GLU A 27 19.34 -10.68 0.70
CA GLU A 27 20.04 -11.95 0.95
C GLU A 27 20.98 -11.88 2.15
N ILE A 28 21.81 -10.84 2.24
CA ILE A 28 22.74 -10.63 3.35
C ILE A 28 21.96 -10.51 4.66
N LEU A 29 20.87 -9.73 4.67
CA LEU A 29 20.03 -9.56 5.85
C LEU A 29 19.37 -10.89 6.26
N LEU A 30 18.86 -11.67 5.30
CA LEU A 30 18.21 -12.95 5.58
C LEU A 30 19.16 -13.98 6.22
N GLN A 31 20.46 -13.88 5.96
CA GLN A 31 21.49 -14.71 6.60
C GLN A 31 21.84 -14.27 8.03
N CYS A 32 21.36 -13.10 8.46
CA CYS A 32 21.61 -12.56 9.79
C CYS A 32 20.47 -12.88 10.77
N GLU A 33 20.83 -13.18 12.02
CA GLU A 33 19.89 -13.22 13.14
C GLU A 33 19.23 -11.85 13.40
N ALA A 34 18.04 -11.84 13.99
CA ALA A 34 17.26 -10.61 14.20
C ALA A 34 18.03 -9.54 15.02
N ASP A 35 18.72 -9.96 16.08
CA ASP A 35 19.54 -9.06 16.92
C ASP A 35 20.68 -8.42 16.13
N MET A 36 21.28 -9.20 15.23
CA MET A 36 22.33 -8.74 14.35
C MET A 36 21.80 -7.66 13.41
N ARG A 37 20.70 -7.93 12.69
CA ARG A 37 20.08 -6.96 11.79
C ARG A 37 19.79 -5.64 12.50
N ARG A 38 19.27 -5.71 13.73
CA ARG A 38 18.98 -4.51 14.55
C ARG A 38 20.25 -3.72 14.89
N SER A 39 21.37 -4.37 15.16
CA SER A 39 22.64 -3.69 15.42
C SER A 39 23.19 -2.95 14.20
N LEU A 40 23.01 -3.51 13.00
CA LEU A 40 23.47 -2.93 11.72
C LEU A 40 22.76 -1.61 11.38
N ARG A 41 21.59 -1.34 11.98
CA ARG A 41 20.82 -0.11 11.75
C ARG A 41 21.65 1.16 11.92
N ARG A 42 22.59 1.18 12.88
CA ARG A 42 23.43 2.35 13.17
C ARG A 42 24.35 2.71 12.00
N GLU A 43 24.75 1.72 11.22
CA GLU A 43 25.63 1.88 10.06
C GLU A 43 24.82 2.10 8.78
N VAL A 44 23.69 1.42 8.63
CA VAL A 44 22.80 1.55 7.46
C VAL A 44 22.09 2.89 7.41
N LYS A 45 21.66 3.44 8.56
CA LYS A 45 20.81 4.63 8.60
C LYS A 45 21.47 5.88 7.98
N PRO A 46 22.74 6.23 8.30
CA PRO A 46 23.41 7.37 7.66
C PRO A 46 23.47 7.24 6.14
N LEU A 47 23.80 6.06 5.62
CA LEU A 47 23.87 5.80 4.18
C LEU A 47 22.50 5.92 3.51
N HIS A 48 21.46 5.34 4.13
CA HIS A 48 20.09 5.50 3.69
C HIS A 48 19.68 6.99 3.64
N ASP A 49 19.94 7.74 4.71
CA ASP A 49 19.53 9.14 4.81
C ASP A 49 20.27 10.01 3.76
N ALA A 50 21.55 9.69 3.47
CA ALA A 50 22.32 10.34 2.41
C ALA A 50 21.72 10.06 1.01
N ILE A 51 21.37 8.81 0.72
CA ILE A 51 20.74 8.42 -0.56
C ILE A 51 19.35 9.07 -0.72
N LEU A 52 18.54 9.08 0.32
CA LEU A 52 17.19 9.65 0.28
C LEU A 52 17.20 11.18 0.16
N GLY A 53 18.21 11.85 0.73
CA GLY A 53 18.39 13.30 0.65
C GLY A 53 18.99 13.79 -0.66
N ALA A 54 19.53 12.90 -1.49
CA ALA A 54 20.26 13.27 -2.69
C ALA A 54 19.34 13.40 -3.93
N PRO A 55 19.53 14.42 -4.79
CA PRO A 55 18.78 14.54 -6.05
C PRO A 55 19.02 13.35 -6.99
N SER A 56 18.00 12.96 -7.75
CA SER A 56 18.14 11.96 -8.79
C SER A 56 19.22 12.36 -9.80
N GLY A 57 20.05 11.39 -10.21
CA GLY A 57 21.16 11.66 -11.13
C GLY A 57 22.42 12.26 -10.49
N SER A 58 22.44 12.48 -9.17
CA SER A 58 23.63 12.99 -8.48
C SER A 58 24.70 11.92 -8.28
N ARG A 59 25.96 12.35 -8.12
CA ARG A 59 27.05 11.49 -7.65
C ARG A 59 27.28 11.76 -6.16
N ALA A 60 27.73 10.75 -5.44
CA ALA A 60 28.03 10.85 -4.02
C ALA A 60 29.16 11.88 -3.78
N PRO A 61 28.94 12.94 -2.98
CA PRO A 61 29.98 13.91 -2.68
C PRO A 61 31.23 13.29 -2.04
N ASN A 62 31.06 12.27 -1.20
CA ASN A 62 32.16 11.59 -0.50
C ASN A 62 32.27 10.10 -0.87
N GLY A 63 31.65 9.68 -1.98
CA GLY A 63 31.72 8.30 -2.46
C GLY A 63 30.82 7.30 -1.71
N GLU A 64 29.80 7.77 -0.98
CA GLU A 64 28.86 6.93 -0.23
C GLU A 64 28.08 5.94 -1.12
N TRP A 65 27.88 6.26 -2.40
CA TRP A 65 27.32 5.36 -3.41
C TRP A 65 28.14 5.38 -4.70
N GLU A 66 28.07 4.28 -5.45
CA GLU A 66 28.86 4.07 -6.66
C GLU A 66 28.18 4.68 -7.90
N GLY A 67 28.85 5.65 -8.52
CA GLY A 67 28.41 6.25 -9.76
C GLY A 67 27.25 7.22 -9.58
N VAL A 68 26.34 7.23 -10.56
CA VAL A 68 25.18 8.11 -10.59
C VAL A 68 24.02 7.47 -9.83
N LEU A 69 23.35 8.26 -8.99
CA LEU A 69 22.19 7.85 -8.22
C LEU A 69 21.03 7.47 -9.14
N ARG A 70 20.46 6.30 -8.87
CA ARG A 70 19.47 5.59 -9.70
C ARG A 70 18.41 4.96 -8.80
N SER A 71 17.24 4.60 -9.39
CA SER A 71 16.11 3.95 -8.69
C SER A 71 16.57 2.86 -7.71
N ALA A 72 17.46 1.99 -8.20
CA ALA A 72 17.97 0.83 -7.47
C ALA A 72 18.71 1.17 -6.16
N HIS A 73 19.32 2.35 -6.03
CA HIS A 73 19.96 2.77 -4.79
C HIS A 73 18.93 3.05 -3.68
N TRP A 74 17.81 3.72 -4.02
CA TRP A 74 16.73 3.93 -3.05
C TRP A 74 16.08 2.60 -2.68
N SER A 75 15.89 1.68 -3.64
CA SER A 75 15.40 0.32 -3.38
C SER A 75 16.29 -0.46 -2.41
N ALA A 76 17.61 -0.48 -2.65
CA ALA A 76 18.55 -1.16 -1.78
C ALA A 76 18.64 -0.53 -0.39
N ALA A 77 18.65 0.81 -0.31
CA ALA A 77 18.65 1.53 0.95
C ALA A 77 17.36 1.28 1.76
N ALA A 78 16.21 1.24 1.11
CA ALA A 78 14.92 0.93 1.73
C ALA A 78 14.91 -0.50 2.29
N ALA A 79 15.32 -1.48 1.49
CA ALA A 79 15.42 -2.88 1.91
C ALA A 79 16.34 -3.04 3.13
N ALA A 80 17.53 -2.42 3.07
CA ALA A 80 18.48 -2.45 4.16
C ALA A 80 17.94 -1.81 5.44
N LEU A 81 17.38 -0.59 5.35
CA LEU A 81 16.88 0.10 6.53
C LEU A 81 15.67 -0.62 7.14
N MET A 82 14.77 -1.15 6.33
CA MET A 82 13.64 -1.96 6.79
C MET A 82 14.11 -3.26 7.43
N GLY A 83 15.03 -4.00 6.82
CA GLY A 83 15.54 -5.25 7.38
C GLY A 83 16.31 -5.07 8.69
N CYS A 84 16.90 -3.89 8.90
CA CYS A 84 17.54 -3.52 10.17
C CYS A 84 16.57 -2.89 11.19
N SER A 85 15.28 -2.77 10.87
CA SER A 85 14.25 -2.17 11.73
C SER A 85 13.58 -3.21 12.62
N THR A 86 13.06 -2.78 13.78
CA THR A 86 12.01 -3.54 14.45
C THR A 86 10.73 -3.52 13.63
N LEU A 87 9.81 -4.48 13.83
CA LEU A 87 8.52 -4.49 13.16
C LEU A 87 7.78 -3.15 13.32
N ALA A 88 7.72 -2.62 14.55
CA ALA A 88 7.07 -1.34 14.86
C ALA A 88 7.66 -0.14 14.08
N GLN A 89 8.92 -0.22 13.66
CA GLN A 89 9.56 0.77 12.80
C GLN A 89 9.34 0.46 11.32
N ALA A 90 9.42 -0.82 10.92
CA ALA A 90 9.29 -1.27 9.54
C ALA A 90 7.89 -1.02 8.96
N VAL A 91 6.83 -1.33 9.72
CA VAL A 91 5.44 -1.03 9.32
C VAL A 91 5.21 0.46 9.08
N ARG A 92 6.06 1.30 9.69
CA ARG A 92 6.00 2.75 9.54
C ARG A 92 6.84 3.29 8.40
N TYR A 93 7.62 2.48 7.69
CA TYR A 93 8.46 2.94 6.58
C TYR A 93 7.61 3.39 5.38
N TYR A 94 7.94 4.54 4.78
CA TYR A 94 7.29 5.07 3.58
C TYR A 94 8.12 6.21 2.95
N PRO A 95 7.89 6.54 1.67
CA PRO A 95 7.14 5.75 0.68
C PRO A 95 7.93 4.53 0.19
N LEU A 96 7.22 3.54 -0.37
CA LEU A 96 7.81 2.45 -1.16
C LEU A 96 7.14 2.44 -2.52
N ASP A 97 7.94 2.52 -3.59
CA ASP A 97 7.43 2.37 -4.96
C ASP A 97 7.29 0.88 -5.28
N PRO A 98 6.27 0.43 -6.05
CA PRO A 98 6.30 -0.89 -6.65
C PRO A 98 7.56 -1.07 -7.52
N PRO A 99 8.22 -2.24 -7.50
CA PRO A 99 7.78 -3.48 -6.84
C PRO A 99 8.17 -3.59 -5.35
N ASP A 100 8.97 -2.67 -4.82
CA ASP A 100 9.56 -2.76 -3.47
C ASP A 100 8.52 -2.82 -2.35
N SER A 101 7.38 -2.13 -2.52
CA SER A 101 6.28 -2.17 -1.55
C SER A 101 5.67 -3.56 -1.36
N VAL A 102 5.76 -4.43 -2.37
CA VAL A 102 5.32 -5.83 -2.31
C VAL A 102 6.45 -6.73 -1.85
N GLU A 103 7.61 -6.63 -2.51
CA GLU A 103 8.69 -7.61 -2.38
C GLU A 103 9.47 -7.48 -1.07
N ILE A 104 9.76 -6.26 -0.60
CA ILE A 104 10.57 -6.05 0.60
C ILE A 104 9.86 -6.56 1.86
N PRO A 105 8.59 -6.19 2.16
CA PRO A 105 7.90 -6.72 3.33
C PRO A 105 7.72 -8.24 3.25
N THR A 106 7.38 -8.77 2.07
CA THR A 106 7.20 -10.23 1.88
C THR A 106 8.47 -11.00 2.18
N ALA A 107 9.63 -10.50 1.75
CA ALA A 107 10.91 -11.17 2.00
C ALA A 107 11.36 -11.05 3.46
N LEU A 108 11.26 -9.87 4.06
CA LEU A 108 11.88 -9.58 5.36
C LEU A 108 10.95 -9.81 6.56
N PHE A 109 9.64 -9.78 6.36
CA PHE A 109 8.60 -9.88 7.39
C PHE A 109 7.42 -10.77 6.95
N PRO A 110 7.66 -12.00 6.45
CA PRO A 110 6.61 -12.83 5.85
C PRO A 110 5.45 -13.13 6.80
N GLU A 111 5.73 -13.32 8.10
CA GLU A 111 4.71 -13.64 9.12
C GLU A 111 4.00 -12.41 9.69
N ASP A 112 4.49 -11.19 9.38
CA ASP A 112 4.00 -9.94 9.98
C ASP A 112 3.30 -9.01 8.97
N LEU A 113 2.99 -9.50 7.77
CA LEU A 113 2.35 -8.70 6.71
C LEU A 113 1.00 -8.09 7.14
N GLU A 114 0.26 -8.76 8.03
CA GLU A 114 -0.97 -8.20 8.61
C GLU A 114 -0.71 -6.93 9.43
N ALA A 115 0.44 -6.84 10.12
CA ALA A 115 0.82 -5.66 10.87
C ALA A 115 1.09 -4.46 9.94
N PHE A 116 1.69 -4.73 8.76
CA PHE A 116 1.83 -3.72 7.71
C PHE A 116 0.46 -3.28 7.19
N ALA A 117 -0.41 -4.22 6.80
CA ALA A 117 -1.75 -3.91 6.31
C ALA A 117 -2.56 -3.06 7.32
N THR A 118 -2.44 -3.36 8.61
CA THR A 118 -3.10 -2.62 9.70
C THR A 118 -2.59 -1.17 9.79
N GLU A 119 -1.28 -0.96 9.95
CA GLU A 119 -0.69 0.39 10.06
C GLU A 119 -0.91 1.21 8.78
N TRP A 120 -0.76 0.59 7.62
CA TRP A 120 -0.91 1.23 6.32
C TRP A 120 -2.36 1.68 6.07
N SER A 121 -3.33 0.83 6.42
CA SER A 121 -4.74 1.20 6.42
C SER A 121 -5.03 2.36 7.36
N ALA A 122 -4.55 2.29 8.60
CA ALA A 122 -4.75 3.36 9.59
C ALA A 122 -4.13 4.68 9.14
N ARG A 123 -2.98 4.63 8.48
CA ARG A 123 -2.29 5.80 7.91
C ARG A 123 -3.08 6.44 6.78
N PHE A 124 -3.53 5.65 5.81
CA PHE A 124 -4.35 6.17 4.72
C PHE A 124 -5.63 6.80 5.26
N HIS A 125 -6.30 6.13 6.20
CA HIS A 125 -7.51 6.65 6.84
C HIS A 125 -7.28 8.01 7.53
N ARG A 126 -6.14 8.19 8.20
CA ARG A 126 -5.80 9.44 8.90
C ARG A 126 -5.53 10.60 7.94
N ASN A 127 -4.83 10.36 6.83
CA ASN A 127 -4.50 11.41 5.86
C ASN A 127 -4.44 10.88 4.42
N PRO A 128 -5.60 10.73 3.76
CA PRO A 128 -5.66 10.16 2.42
C PRO A 128 -5.10 11.08 1.32
N LYS A 129 -4.81 12.35 1.63
CA LYS A 129 -4.36 13.35 0.65
C LYS A 129 -2.84 13.44 0.53
N ALA A 130 -2.10 12.80 1.44
CA ALA A 130 -0.64 12.81 1.44
C ALA A 130 -0.08 11.80 0.43
N TRP A 131 -0.40 11.98 -0.86
CA TRP A 131 -0.10 11.03 -1.95
C TRP A 131 1.38 10.66 -2.05
N ASP A 132 2.29 11.58 -1.71
CA ASP A 132 3.72 11.37 -1.60
C ASP A 132 4.11 10.37 -0.51
N ARG A 133 3.26 10.21 0.53
CA ARG A 133 3.52 9.42 1.73
C ARG A 133 2.75 8.10 1.82
N ILE A 134 1.76 7.92 0.97
CA ILE A 134 0.87 6.73 0.94
C ILE A 134 1.09 5.87 -0.30
N ARG A 135 2.19 6.11 -1.01
CA ARG A 135 2.57 5.30 -2.15
C ARG A 135 3.03 3.91 -1.70
N GLY A 136 2.57 2.89 -2.42
CA GLY A 136 2.90 1.49 -2.16
C GLY A 136 2.04 0.81 -1.10
N LEU A 137 1.19 1.56 -0.37
CA LEU A 137 0.32 0.96 0.67
C LEU A 137 -0.67 -0.06 0.09
N ASP A 138 -0.97 0.05 -1.21
CA ASP A 138 -1.83 -0.85 -1.98
C ASP A 138 -1.25 -2.26 -2.17
N ALA A 139 0.04 -2.48 -1.88
CA ALA A 139 0.65 -3.81 -1.90
C ALA A 139 -0.06 -4.83 -1.00
N MET A 140 -0.77 -4.37 0.06
CA MET A 140 -1.58 -5.28 0.89
C MET A 140 -2.68 -6.01 0.11
N PHE A 141 -3.15 -5.45 -1.00
CA PHE A 141 -4.11 -6.11 -1.88
C PHE A 141 -3.47 -7.21 -2.72
N ASP A 142 -2.19 -7.06 -3.08
CA ASP A 142 -1.41 -8.10 -3.74
C ASP A 142 -1.09 -9.25 -2.79
N TRP A 143 -0.76 -8.95 -1.53
CA TRP A 143 -0.56 -9.97 -0.50
C TRP A 143 -1.83 -10.78 -0.25
N ALA A 144 -2.98 -10.11 -0.14
CA ALA A 144 -4.27 -10.79 -0.01
C ALA A 144 -4.60 -11.66 -1.23
N HIS A 145 -4.32 -11.17 -2.44
CA HIS A 145 -4.51 -11.94 -3.66
C HIS A 145 -3.61 -13.18 -3.73
N ALA A 146 -2.36 -13.05 -3.28
CA ALA A 146 -1.40 -14.14 -3.18
C ALA A 146 -1.69 -15.11 -2.02
N GLY A 147 -2.70 -14.85 -1.18
CA GLY A 147 -3.04 -15.66 -0.02
C GLY A 147 -2.03 -15.57 1.13
N LEU A 148 -1.22 -14.51 1.17
CA LEU A 148 -0.23 -14.28 2.22
C LEU A 148 -0.84 -13.67 3.48
N ILE A 149 -1.96 -12.96 3.33
CA ILE A 149 -2.78 -12.43 4.42
C ILE A 149 -4.26 -12.58 4.07
N ASP A 150 -5.12 -12.50 5.07
CA ASP A 150 -6.54 -12.31 4.83
C ASP A 150 -6.81 -10.96 4.15
N PRO A 151 -7.87 -10.85 3.31
CA PRO A 151 -8.25 -9.58 2.71
C PRO A 151 -8.45 -8.50 3.78
N PRO A 152 -7.75 -7.36 3.69
CA PRO A 152 -7.79 -6.35 4.73
C PRO A 152 -9.18 -5.74 4.80
N LEU A 153 -9.82 -5.86 5.98
CA LEU A 153 -11.17 -5.34 6.21
C LEU A 153 -11.16 -3.94 6.84
N TYR A 154 -10.00 -3.35 7.11
CA TYR A 154 -9.91 -2.02 7.73
C TYR A 154 -10.56 -0.93 6.87
N ASP A 155 -11.22 0.04 7.50
CA ASP A 155 -11.87 1.18 6.81
C ASP A 155 -10.89 1.90 5.85
N GLY A 156 -9.66 2.12 6.30
CA GLY A 156 -8.60 2.71 5.47
C GLY A 156 -8.23 1.88 4.24
N ALA A 157 -8.29 0.55 4.31
CA ALA A 157 -8.07 -0.32 3.14
C ALA A 157 -9.21 -0.19 2.15
N VAL A 158 -10.46 -0.20 2.61
CA VAL A 158 -11.65 -0.01 1.76
C VAL A 158 -11.57 1.32 1.03
N LEU A 159 -11.28 2.40 1.76
CA LEU A 159 -11.15 3.73 1.15
C LEU A 159 -9.93 3.82 0.22
N LEU A 160 -8.79 3.21 0.58
CA LEU A 160 -7.62 3.17 -0.29
C LEU A 160 -7.93 2.45 -1.60
N LEU A 161 -8.60 1.29 -1.55
CA LEU A 161 -8.98 0.51 -2.72
C LEU A 161 -9.82 1.34 -3.70
N VAL A 162 -10.79 2.11 -3.20
CA VAL A 162 -11.60 3.02 -4.02
C VAL A 162 -10.77 4.20 -4.55
N CYS A 163 -9.82 4.70 -3.76
CA CYS A 163 -9.07 5.92 -4.03
C CYS A 163 -7.67 5.68 -4.62
N GLN A 164 -7.32 4.47 -5.05
CA GLN A 164 -5.95 4.17 -5.48
C GLN A 164 -5.50 5.13 -6.60
N PRO A 165 -4.31 5.74 -6.51
CA PRO A 165 -3.80 6.66 -7.54
C PRO A 165 -3.66 6.03 -8.92
N GLN A 166 -3.31 4.74 -8.98
CA GLN A 166 -3.16 3.99 -10.22
C GLN A 166 -4.49 3.76 -10.96
N HIS A 167 -5.63 3.90 -10.27
CA HIS A 167 -6.94 3.84 -10.90
C HIS A 167 -7.28 5.21 -11.50
N THR A 168 -6.65 5.51 -12.63
CA THR A 168 -6.94 6.73 -13.40
C THR A 168 -8.37 6.75 -13.98
N SER A 169 -9.09 5.62 -13.92
CA SER A 169 -10.50 5.49 -14.34
C SER A 169 -11.21 4.40 -13.53
N ALA A 170 -12.55 4.42 -13.52
CA ALA A 170 -13.36 3.34 -12.96
C ALA A 170 -13.15 1.99 -13.66
N THR A 171 -12.77 2.00 -14.94
CA THR A 171 -12.36 0.80 -15.67
C THR A 171 -11.07 0.22 -15.10
N GLY A 172 -10.12 1.08 -14.70
CA GLY A 172 -8.90 0.66 -14.02
C GLY A 172 -9.19 -0.04 -12.69
N LEU A 173 -10.07 0.54 -11.87
CA LEU A 173 -10.52 -0.09 -10.62
C LEU A 173 -11.21 -1.44 -10.88
N LEU A 174 -12.14 -1.51 -11.83
CA LEU A 174 -12.81 -2.78 -12.15
C LEU A 174 -11.82 -3.86 -12.60
N ARG A 175 -10.87 -3.54 -13.49
CA ARG A 175 -9.82 -4.49 -13.91
C ARG A 175 -8.95 -4.94 -12.74
N PHE A 176 -8.63 -4.03 -11.81
CA PHE A 176 -7.85 -4.37 -10.63
C PHE A 176 -8.59 -5.36 -9.72
N LEU A 177 -9.88 -5.13 -9.49
CA LEU A 177 -10.76 -6.02 -8.74
C LEU A 177 -10.91 -7.38 -9.44
N GLU A 178 -11.10 -7.42 -10.76
CA GLU A 178 -11.20 -8.66 -11.52
C GLU A 178 -9.91 -9.49 -11.49
N ALA A 179 -8.75 -8.83 -11.46
CA ALA A 179 -7.48 -9.51 -11.27
C ALA A 179 -7.30 -10.05 -9.83
N ARG A 180 -8.06 -9.53 -8.86
CA ARG A 180 -7.96 -9.87 -7.43
C ARG A 180 -9.34 -10.17 -6.85
N PRO A 181 -10.02 -11.22 -7.34
CA PRO A 181 -11.44 -11.45 -7.04
C PRO A 181 -11.72 -11.66 -5.55
N VAL A 182 -10.72 -12.09 -4.77
CA VAL A 182 -10.81 -12.22 -3.31
C VAL A 182 -11.26 -10.91 -2.65
N LEU A 183 -10.87 -9.75 -3.21
CA LEU A 183 -11.20 -8.43 -2.67
C LEU A 183 -12.64 -8.00 -2.96
N ILE A 184 -13.28 -8.54 -4.01
CA ILE A 184 -14.62 -8.11 -4.45
C ILE A 184 -15.65 -8.39 -3.36
N ASN A 185 -15.65 -9.60 -2.82
CA ASN A 185 -16.64 -10.06 -1.84
C ASN A 185 -16.19 -9.87 -0.38
N SER A 186 -15.00 -9.30 -0.16
CA SER A 186 -14.45 -9.05 1.17
C SER A 186 -14.22 -7.55 1.39
N THR A 187 -13.04 -7.03 1.05
CA THR A 187 -12.66 -5.63 1.26
C THR A 187 -13.57 -4.66 0.51
N PHE A 188 -13.83 -4.86 -0.78
CA PHE A 188 -14.63 -3.92 -1.57
C PHE A 188 -16.11 -3.96 -1.17
N ALA A 189 -16.63 -5.14 -0.78
CA ALA A 189 -18.00 -5.29 -0.28
C ALA A 189 -18.28 -4.41 0.95
N ARG A 190 -17.26 -4.12 1.77
CA ARG A 190 -17.39 -3.22 2.92
C ARG A 190 -17.62 -1.75 2.54
N ILE A 191 -17.61 -1.36 1.27
CA ILE A 191 -17.89 0.02 0.84
C ILE A 191 -19.23 0.56 1.37
N PHE A 192 -20.21 -0.32 1.62
CA PHE A 192 -21.52 0.04 2.21
C PHE A 192 -21.44 0.32 3.72
N ASP A 193 -20.43 -0.23 4.40
CA ASP A 193 -20.29 -0.23 5.86
C ASP A 193 -19.16 0.71 6.34
N VAL A 194 -18.45 1.39 5.44
CA VAL A 194 -17.38 2.34 5.77
C VAL A 194 -17.79 3.79 5.54
N ASP A 195 -17.59 4.64 6.54
CA ASP A 195 -17.83 6.08 6.41
C ASP A 195 -16.71 6.72 5.58
N GLY A 196 -17.08 7.54 4.61
CA GLY A 196 -16.09 8.24 3.82
C GLY A 196 -15.42 9.36 4.62
N VAL A 197 -14.08 9.42 4.59
CA VAL A 197 -13.33 10.56 5.15
C VAL A 197 -13.07 11.65 4.12
N ARG A 198 -12.72 12.86 4.58
CA ARG A 198 -12.45 14.00 3.68
C ARG A 198 -11.28 13.71 2.74
N GLY A 199 -11.56 13.63 1.45
CA GLY A 199 -10.59 13.35 0.39
C GLY A 199 -10.52 11.88 -0.02
N ALA A 200 -11.31 11.00 0.61
CA ALA A 200 -11.35 9.57 0.30
C ALA A 200 -12.72 8.94 0.56
N SER A 201 -13.81 9.61 0.18
CA SER A 201 -15.15 8.99 0.16
C SER A 201 -15.51 8.57 -1.27
N PRO A 202 -16.30 7.49 -1.48
CA PRO A 202 -16.77 7.09 -2.81
C PRO A 202 -17.45 8.24 -3.56
N ALA A 203 -18.29 9.01 -2.86
CA ALA A 203 -18.95 10.18 -3.42
C ALA A 203 -17.96 11.25 -3.93
N GLN A 204 -16.90 11.54 -3.16
CA GLN A 204 -15.88 12.50 -3.58
C GLN A 204 -15.03 11.96 -4.72
N VAL A 205 -14.70 10.67 -4.71
CA VAL A 205 -13.95 10.03 -5.80
C VAL A 205 -14.73 10.15 -7.11
N ASP A 206 -16.01 9.80 -7.11
CA ASP A 206 -16.87 9.94 -8.30
C ASP A 206 -16.94 11.38 -8.80
N ALA A 207 -17.12 12.34 -7.90
CA ALA A 207 -17.28 13.74 -8.28
C ALA A 207 -15.99 14.50 -8.58
N THR A 208 -14.81 13.93 -8.33
CA THR A 208 -13.53 14.63 -8.56
C THR A 208 -12.63 13.91 -9.55
N ARG A 209 -12.63 12.57 -9.55
CA ARG A 209 -11.79 11.77 -10.44
C ARG A 209 -12.52 11.30 -11.68
N TYR A 210 -13.83 11.12 -11.60
CA TYR A 210 -14.64 10.58 -12.70
C TYR A 210 -15.65 11.61 -13.23
N VAL A 211 -15.30 12.89 -13.17
CA VAL A 211 -16.16 14.00 -13.61
C VAL A 211 -16.55 13.83 -15.07
N GLY A 212 -17.84 13.66 -15.35
CA GLY A 212 -18.37 13.46 -16.70
C GLY A 212 -18.17 12.05 -17.26
N GLU A 213 -17.66 11.11 -16.45
CA GLU A 213 -17.32 9.76 -16.85
C GLU A 213 -18.05 8.68 -16.03
N ARG A 214 -17.67 7.42 -16.31
CA ARG A 214 -17.97 6.23 -15.53
C ARG A 214 -17.16 6.26 -14.23
N GLY A 215 -17.86 6.26 -13.09
CA GLY A 215 -17.35 6.17 -11.72
C GLY A 215 -17.75 4.89 -11.00
N VAL A 216 -17.60 4.86 -9.67
CA VAL A 216 -17.94 3.72 -8.83
C VAL A 216 -19.45 3.45 -8.87
N ALA A 217 -20.29 4.46 -8.68
CA ALA A 217 -21.74 4.29 -8.63
C ALA A 217 -22.34 3.89 -9.98
N ASN A 218 -22.03 4.63 -11.04
CA ASN A 218 -22.68 4.45 -12.35
C ASN A 218 -21.99 3.41 -13.25
N PHE A 219 -20.86 2.81 -12.81
CA PHE A 219 -20.16 1.80 -13.59
C PHE A 219 -19.62 0.62 -12.80
N VAL A 220 -18.73 0.80 -11.81
CA VAL A 220 -18.09 -0.34 -11.14
C VAL A 220 -19.12 -1.26 -10.48
N ILE A 221 -19.99 -0.71 -9.64
CA ILE A 221 -21.03 -1.49 -8.93
C ILE A 221 -22.00 -2.16 -9.93
N PRO A 222 -22.58 -1.47 -10.92
CA PRO A 222 -23.38 -2.09 -11.96
C PRO A 222 -22.66 -3.22 -12.72
N GLN A 223 -21.36 -3.07 -13.01
CA GLN A 223 -20.59 -4.12 -13.69
C GLN A 223 -20.38 -5.34 -12.80
N LEU A 224 -20.13 -5.16 -11.49
CA LEU A 224 -20.02 -6.29 -10.55
C LEU A 224 -21.33 -7.08 -10.46
N ILE A 225 -22.49 -6.41 -10.49
CA ILE A 225 -23.79 -7.07 -10.57
C ILE A 225 -23.94 -7.80 -11.91
N LYS A 226 -23.69 -7.10 -13.04
CA LYS A 226 -23.83 -7.67 -14.38
C LYS A 226 -22.96 -8.91 -14.59
N LYS A 227 -21.78 -8.93 -14.00
CA LYS A 227 -20.81 -10.04 -14.08
C LYS A 227 -21.10 -11.16 -13.08
N GLY A 228 -22.12 -11.02 -12.23
CA GLY A 228 -22.53 -12.03 -11.26
C GLY A 228 -21.65 -12.12 -10.02
N TYR A 229 -20.78 -11.13 -9.77
CA TYR A 229 -20.02 -11.08 -8.53
C TYR A 229 -20.93 -10.74 -7.35
N TRP A 230 -21.87 -9.82 -7.55
CA TRP A 230 -22.82 -9.39 -6.54
C TRP A 230 -24.26 -9.60 -7.00
N ASP A 231 -25.11 -10.03 -6.08
CA ASP A 231 -26.55 -10.04 -6.29
C ASP A 231 -27.14 -8.63 -6.16
N ARG A 232 -28.14 -8.31 -6.98
CA ARG A 232 -28.79 -6.98 -6.97
C ARG A 232 -29.45 -6.69 -5.62
N ARG A 233 -30.12 -7.67 -4.99
CA ARG A 233 -30.79 -7.49 -3.70
C ARG A 233 -29.75 -7.24 -2.61
N TRP A 234 -28.65 -7.99 -2.62
CA TRP A 234 -27.54 -7.77 -1.70
C TRP A 234 -26.98 -6.34 -1.78
N VAL A 235 -26.83 -5.79 -3.00
CA VAL A 235 -26.41 -4.38 -3.18
C VAL A 235 -27.44 -3.40 -2.64
N ILE A 236 -28.73 -3.61 -2.92
CA ILE A 236 -29.80 -2.74 -2.39
C ILE A 236 -29.82 -2.75 -0.86
N ASP A 237 -29.71 -3.93 -0.24
CA ASP A 237 -29.64 -4.06 1.22
C ASP A 237 -28.40 -3.36 1.78
N GLY A 238 -27.26 -3.42 1.08
CA GLY A 238 -26.06 -2.66 1.41
C GLY A 238 -26.28 -1.15 1.38
N ILE A 239 -26.91 -0.64 0.32
CA ILE A 239 -27.23 0.79 0.20
C ILE A 239 -28.19 1.22 1.30
N ASP A 240 -29.19 0.40 1.64
CA ASP A 240 -30.15 0.71 2.70
C ASP A 240 -29.48 0.75 4.09
N ARG A 241 -28.53 -0.15 4.36
CA ARG A 241 -27.68 -0.06 5.56
C ARG A 241 -26.85 1.22 5.58
N ALA A 242 -26.25 1.59 4.44
CA ALA A 242 -25.47 2.82 4.33
C ALA A 242 -26.35 4.06 4.61
N LEU A 243 -27.55 4.13 4.04
CA LEU A 243 -28.51 5.22 4.23
C LEU A 243 -29.09 5.31 5.64
N ALA A 244 -29.10 4.21 6.40
CA ALA A 244 -29.55 4.20 7.79
C ALA A 244 -28.53 4.83 8.77
N ARG A 245 -27.29 5.07 8.32
CA ARG A 245 -26.23 5.68 9.13
C ARG A 245 -26.29 7.20 9.09
N ASP A 246 -25.69 7.84 10.10
CA ASP A 246 -25.56 9.29 10.18
C ASP A 246 -24.49 9.81 9.21
N LEU A 247 -24.85 9.88 7.92
CA LEU A 247 -23.98 10.34 6.84
C LEU A 247 -24.17 11.83 6.57
N GLY A 248 -23.07 12.51 6.24
CA GLY A 248 -23.14 13.87 5.70
C GLY A 248 -24.00 13.92 4.43
N ALA A 249 -24.76 15.01 4.26
CA ALA A 249 -25.75 15.17 3.18
C ALA A 249 -25.21 14.86 1.77
N TYR A 250 -23.92 15.11 1.54
CA TYR A 250 -23.26 14.81 0.28
C TYR A 250 -23.16 13.30 -0.02
N GLN A 251 -22.71 12.50 0.95
CA GLN A 251 -22.64 11.04 0.80
C GLN A 251 -24.02 10.42 0.73
N HIS A 252 -24.96 10.94 1.53
CA HIS A 252 -26.35 10.49 1.53
C HIS A 252 -27.02 10.67 0.14
N ARG A 253 -26.76 11.79 -0.55
CA ARG A 253 -27.24 11.99 -1.94
C ARG A 253 -26.65 10.97 -2.92
N TRP A 254 -25.35 10.69 -2.79
CA TRP A 254 -24.68 9.72 -3.66
C TRP A 254 -25.26 8.31 -3.50
N TRP A 255 -25.49 7.85 -2.27
CA TRP A 255 -26.13 6.57 -2.01
C TRP A 255 -27.58 6.49 -2.52
N ARG A 256 -28.38 7.55 -2.36
CA ARG A 256 -29.74 7.59 -2.94
C ARG A 256 -29.71 7.47 -4.47
N GLN A 257 -28.82 8.22 -5.13
CA GLN A 257 -28.68 8.14 -6.59
C GLN A 257 -28.29 6.74 -7.05
N LEU A 258 -27.38 6.07 -6.34
CA LEU A 258 -27.02 4.69 -6.62
C LEU A 258 -28.22 3.75 -6.41
N ARG A 259 -29.00 3.93 -5.34
CA ARG A 259 -30.22 3.14 -5.09
C ARG A 259 -31.18 3.21 -6.27
N ASP A 260 -31.49 4.42 -6.73
CA ASP A 260 -32.42 4.66 -7.83
C ASP A 260 -31.91 4.01 -9.13
N GLN A 261 -30.60 4.03 -9.38
CA GLN A 261 -29.97 3.40 -10.54
C GLN A 261 -29.99 1.87 -10.51
N ILE A 262 -29.87 1.26 -9.33
CA ILE A 262 -29.85 -0.21 -9.19
C ILE A 262 -31.26 -0.80 -9.12
N ALA A 263 -32.23 -0.04 -8.58
CA ALA A 263 -33.63 -0.44 -8.48
C ALA A 263 -34.41 -0.30 -9.80
N GLY A 264 -34.04 0.67 -10.64
CA GLY A 264 -34.54 0.81 -12.02
C GLY A 264 -34.08 -0.29 -12.95
#